data_AF-A0A349ST21-F1
#
_entry.id   AF-A0A349ST21-F1
#
_cell.length_a   1.000
_cell.length_b   1.000
_cell.length_c   1.000
_cell.angle_alpha   90.00
_cell.angle_beta   90.00
_cell.angle_gamma   90.00
#
_symmetry.space_group_name_H-M   'P 1'
#
loop_
_entity.id
_entity.type
_entity.pdbx_description
1 polymer ?
#
loop_
_entity_poly.entity_id
_entity_poly.type
_entity_poly.pdbx_seq_one_letter_code
_entity_poly.pdbx_strand_id
1 'polypeptide(L)'
;CRYFGTLLHAAFGGLDKQALLQCDLYQPETKKVAAIQAGSYRNKHIQQIRGSGYVIDCLEASLWCFANTGDFASAILAAANLGDDADTTAAVCGQIAGAYYGWNGIPQSWRERLTMGADIRALASGLMNAGDPA
;
A
#
# COMPACT_ATOMS: atom_id res chain seq x y z
N CYS A 1 10.38 2.30 -7.18
CA CYS A 1 10.00 1.08 -6.45
C CYS A 1 10.75 0.86 -5.13
N ARG A 2 12.04 1.22 -4.98
CA ARG A 2 12.82 0.91 -3.76
C ARG A 2 12.16 1.33 -2.45
N TYR A 3 11.74 2.60 -2.33
CA TYR A 3 11.02 3.08 -1.15
C TYR A 3 9.75 2.27 -0.84
N PHE A 4 8.93 1.99 -1.86
CA PHE A 4 7.73 1.16 -1.72
C PHE A 4 8.07 -0.27 -1.25
N GLY A 5 9.13 -0.89 -1.80
CA GLY A 5 9.61 -2.19 -1.34
C GLY A 5 10.08 -2.17 0.11
N THR A 6 10.74 -1.10 0.54
CA THR A 6 11.13 -0.89 1.95
C THR A 6 9.90 -0.82 2.86
N LEU A 7 8.83 -0.12 2.43
CA LEU A 7 7.57 -0.09 3.18
C LEU A 7 6.93 -1.48 3.28
N LEU A 8 6.88 -2.25 2.19
CA LEU A 8 6.34 -3.62 2.24
C LEU A 8 7.16 -4.51 3.17
N HIS A 9 8.48 -4.45 3.09
CA HIS A 9 9.37 -5.20 3.98
C HIS A 9 9.12 -4.83 5.45
N ALA A 10 9.03 -3.53 5.75
CA ALA A 10 8.75 -3.04 7.09
C ALA A 10 7.35 -3.45 7.59
N ALA A 11 6.33 -3.41 6.73
CA ALA A 11 4.98 -3.87 7.06
C ALA A 11 4.94 -5.37 7.38
N PHE A 12 5.61 -6.21 6.57
CA PHE A 12 5.75 -7.64 6.88
C PHE A 12 6.56 -7.90 8.14
N GLY A 13 7.50 -7.00 8.48
CA GLY A 13 8.22 -7.01 9.76
C GLY A 13 7.38 -6.63 10.99
N GLY A 14 6.10 -6.28 10.80
CA GLY A 14 5.16 -6.01 11.89
C GLY A 14 5.21 -4.60 12.46
N LEU A 15 5.79 -3.63 11.72
CA LEU A 15 5.73 -2.23 12.14
C LEU A 15 4.28 -1.75 12.22
N ASP A 16 3.96 -0.99 13.28
CA ASP A 16 2.66 -0.34 13.37
C ASP A 16 2.49 0.73 12.27
N LYS A 17 1.24 1.19 12.06
CA LYS A 17 0.94 2.13 10.96
C LYS A 17 1.71 3.44 11.09
N GLN A 18 1.87 3.97 12.30
CA GLN A 18 2.55 5.25 12.50
C GLN A 18 4.03 5.12 12.17
N ALA A 19 4.68 4.07 12.67
CA ALA A 19 6.07 3.74 12.38
C ALA A 19 6.27 3.47 10.88
N LEU A 20 5.34 2.75 10.24
CA LEU A 20 5.40 2.48 8.79
C LEU A 20 5.32 3.77 7.97
N LEU A 21 4.39 4.67 8.30
CA LEU A 21 4.27 5.96 7.62
C LEU A 21 5.51 6.84 7.82
N GLN A 22 6.21 6.70 8.94
CA GLN A 22 7.44 7.43 9.30
C GLN A 22 8.74 6.70 8.90
N CYS A 23 8.64 5.58 8.17
CA CYS A 23 9.77 4.72 7.86
C CYS A 23 10.88 5.44 7.08
N ASP A 24 12.08 5.48 7.66
CA ASP A 24 13.29 6.12 7.15
C ASP A 24 14.36 5.11 6.69
N LEU A 25 14.03 3.81 6.64
CA LEU A 25 14.93 2.71 6.25
C LEU A 25 15.44 2.77 4.80
N TYR A 26 14.98 3.75 4.02
CA TYR A 26 15.41 3.99 2.65
C TYR A 26 15.95 5.42 2.52
N GLN A 27 17.07 5.58 1.80
CA GLN A 27 17.64 6.88 1.48
C GLN A 27 17.17 7.33 0.07
N PRO A 28 16.38 8.41 -0.06
CA PRO A 28 15.86 8.84 -1.34
C PRO A 28 16.91 9.36 -2.31
N GLU A 29 16.89 8.83 -3.52
CA GLU A 29 17.72 9.30 -4.64
C GLU A 29 17.09 10.51 -5.36
N THR A 30 15.83 10.87 -5.06
CA THR A 30 15.11 11.98 -5.71
C THR A 30 14.32 12.83 -4.71
N LYS A 31 14.19 14.13 -5.01
CA LYS A 31 13.41 15.08 -4.19
C LYS A 31 11.93 14.68 -4.04
N LYS A 32 11.33 14.11 -5.09
CA LYS A 32 9.91 13.71 -5.07
C LYS A 32 9.67 12.54 -4.11
N VAL A 33 10.53 11.53 -4.13
CA VAL A 33 10.44 10.41 -3.18
C VAL A 33 10.77 10.89 -1.76
N ALA A 34 11.76 11.78 -1.60
CA ALA A 34 12.07 12.37 -0.29
C ALA A 34 10.88 13.12 0.31
N ALA A 35 10.14 13.89 -0.49
CA ALA A 35 8.94 14.59 -0.03
C ALA A 35 7.85 13.62 0.44
N ILE A 36 7.59 12.54 -0.31
CA ILE A 36 6.66 11.49 0.09
C ILE A 36 7.12 10.83 1.39
N GLN A 37 8.37 10.43 1.50
CA GLN A 37 8.89 9.79 2.72
C GLN A 37 8.81 10.71 3.94
N ALA A 38 9.06 12.01 3.75
CA ALA A 38 8.87 13.03 4.79
C ALA A 38 7.39 13.27 5.17
N GLY A 39 6.44 12.63 4.47
CA GLY A 39 5.01 12.69 4.77
C GLY A 39 4.28 13.89 4.15
N SER A 40 4.74 14.42 3.01
CA SER A 40 4.12 15.57 2.32
C SER A 40 2.62 15.41 2.03
N TYR A 41 2.13 14.18 1.99
CA TYR A 41 0.73 13.86 1.76
C TYR A 41 -0.14 13.94 3.02
N ARG A 42 0.40 13.74 4.23
CA ARG A 42 -0.41 13.44 5.43
C ARG A 42 -1.45 14.50 5.78
N ASN A 43 -1.14 15.77 5.49
CA ASN A 43 -2.03 16.92 5.78
C ASN A 43 -2.77 17.44 4.54
N LYS A 44 -2.70 16.74 3.40
CA LYS A 44 -3.42 17.14 2.19
C LYS A 44 -4.90 16.79 2.31
N HIS A 45 -5.75 17.68 1.79
CA HIS A 45 -7.15 17.36 1.54
C HIS A 45 -7.28 16.49 0.29
N ILE A 46 -8.38 15.73 0.19
CA ILE A 46 -8.63 14.81 -0.92
C ILE A 46 -8.54 15.48 -2.30
N GLN A 47 -8.94 16.75 -2.44
CA GLN A 47 -8.88 17.50 -3.71
C GLN A 47 -7.44 17.78 -4.19
N GLN A 48 -6.45 17.62 -3.30
CA GLN A 48 -5.03 17.81 -3.61
C GLN A 48 -4.33 16.48 -3.93
N ILE A 49 -5.04 15.36 -3.82
CA ILE A 49 -4.55 14.02 -4.12
C ILE A 49 -4.95 13.66 -5.54
N ARG A 50 -4.02 13.08 -6.30
CA ARG A 50 -4.24 12.63 -7.67
C ARG A 50 -3.80 11.17 -7.78
N GLY A 51 -4.71 10.30 -8.18
CA GLY A 51 -4.40 8.91 -8.54
C GLY A 51 -4.15 8.79 -10.05
N SER A 52 -3.11 9.46 -10.56
CA SER A 52 -2.78 9.42 -11.99
C SER A 52 -1.79 8.29 -12.31
N GLY A 53 -1.60 7.98 -13.60
CA GLY A 53 -0.56 7.03 -14.04
C GLY A 53 0.88 7.51 -13.84
N TYR A 54 1.09 8.71 -13.27
CA TYR A 54 2.40 9.13 -12.83
C TYR A 54 2.76 8.46 -11.49
N VAL A 55 3.87 7.71 -11.48
CA VAL A 55 4.30 6.89 -10.33
C VAL A 55 4.38 7.64 -8.99
N ILE A 56 4.71 8.94 -8.99
CA ILE A 56 4.79 9.74 -7.75
C ILE A 56 3.39 10.06 -7.24
N ASP A 57 2.46 10.42 -8.13
CA ASP A 57 1.06 10.70 -7.79
C ASP A 57 0.39 9.44 -7.25
N CYS A 58 0.53 8.30 -7.96
CA CYS A 58 0.01 7.01 -7.53
C CYS A 58 0.52 6.58 -6.14
N LEU A 59 1.84 6.69 -5.90
CA LEU A 59 2.42 6.35 -4.60
C LEU A 59 1.94 7.29 -3.49
N GLU A 60 1.87 8.60 -3.78
CA GLU A 60 1.36 9.61 -2.84
C GLU A 60 -0.10 9.34 -2.46
N ALA A 61 -0.96 9.09 -3.46
CA ALA A 61 -2.37 8.80 -3.28
C ALA A 61 -2.61 7.51 -2.50
N SER A 62 -1.84 6.46 -2.80
CA SER A 62 -1.93 5.17 -2.09
C SER A 62 -1.59 5.31 -0.61
N LEU A 63 -0.51 6.03 -0.29
CA LEU A 63 -0.10 6.28 1.09
C LEU A 63 -1.08 7.21 1.81
N TRP A 64 -1.64 8.20 1.12
CA TRP A 64 -2.67 9.06 1.68
C TRP A 64 -3.92 8.26 2.07
N CYS A 65 -4.41 7.38 1.19
CA CYS A 65 -5.58 6.54 1.48
C CYS A 65 -5.33 5.62 2.67
N PHE A 66 -4.17 4.96 2.71
CA PHE A 66 -3.78 4.10 3.82
C PHE A 66 -3.63 4.86 5.15
N ALA A 67 -3.05 6.06 5.11
CA ALA A 67 -2.85 6.90 6.31
C ALA A 67 -4.17 7.42 6.90
N ASN A 68 -5.16 7.73 6.05
CA ASN A 68 -6.43 8.35 6.46
C ASN A 68 -7.56 7.35 6.75
N THR A 69 -7.28 6.05 6.75
CA THR A 69 -8.30 5.00 6.95
C THR A 69 -7.90 4.03 8.06
N GLY A 70 -8.89 3.38 8.68
CA GLY A 70 -8.70 2.50 9.84
C GLY A 70 -8.63 1.01 9.53
N ASP A 71 -9.05 0.60 8.33
CA ASP A 71 -9.16 -0.80 7.92
C ASP A 71 -8.85 -0.96 6.41
N PHE A 72 -8.70 -2.21 5.97
CA PHE A 72 -8.39 -2.54 4.58
C PHE A 72 -9.47 -2.07 3.61
N ALA A 73 -10.74 -2.30 3.93
CA ALA A 73 -11.84 -2.01 3.02
C ALA A 73 -11.96 -0.50 2.78
N SER A 74 -11.89 0.29 3.84
CA SER A 74 -11.89 1.74 3.79
C SER A 74 -10.70 2.27 2.97
N ALA A 75 -9.50 1.70 3.13
CA ALA A 75 -8.31 2.10 2.36
C ALA A 75 -8.49 1.86 0.85
N ILE A 76 -8.96 0.67 0.46
CA ILE A 76 -9.19 0.32 -0.94
C ILE A 76 -10.30 1.16 -1.55
N LEU A 77 -11.41 1.36 -0.82
CA LEU A 77 -12.51 2.19 -1.31
C LEU A 77 -12.09 3.64 -1.46
N ALA A 78 -11.29 4.18 -0.53
CA ALA A 78 -10.74 5.54 -0.68
C ALA A 78 -9.88 5.65 -1.94
N ALA A 79 -8.98 4.69 -2.17
CA ALA A 79 -8.10 4.68 -3.34
C ALA A 79 -8.87 4.53 -4.67
N ALA A 80 -9.81 3.59 -4.74
CA ALA A 80 -10.62 3.35 -5.94
C ALA A 80 -11.54 4.53 -6.29
N ASN A 81 -12.03 5.26 -5.28
CA ASN A 81 -12.92 6.41 -5.50
C ASN A 81 -12.18 7.72 -5.85
N LEU A 82 -10.85 7.74 -5.88
CA LEU A 82 -10.09 8.90 -6.40
C LEU A 82 -10.30 9.11 -7.91
N GLY A 83 -10.70 8.07 -8.64
CA GLY A 83 -10.86 8.11 -10.09
C GLY A 83 -9.52 8.13 -10.84
N ASP A 84 -9.58 8.54 -12.11
CA ASP A 84 -8.44 8.55 -13.05
C ASP A 84 -7.80 7.15 -13.19
N ASP A 85 -6.57 6.94 -12.72
CA ASP A 85 -5.88 5.64 -12.67
C ASP A 85 -6.19 4.92 -11.34
N ALA A 86 -7.48 4.64 -11.16
CA ALA A 86 -8.04 4.09 -9.93
C ALA A 86 -7.60 2.65 -9.66
N ASP A 87 -7.42 1.84 -10.71
CA ASP A 87 -6.98 0.45 -10.61
C ASP A 87 -5.52 0.37 -10.14
N THR A 88 -4.61 1.16 -10.73
CA THR A 88 -3.21 1.20 -10.28
C THR A 88 -3.11 1.72 -8.85
N THR A 89 -3.82 2.80 -8.52
CA THR A 89 -3.80 3.38 -7.17
C THR A 89 -4.38 2.41 -6.12
N ALA A 90 -5.50 1.74 -6.40
CA ALA A 90 -6.06 0.75 -5.51
C ALA A 90 -5.16 -0.49 -5.36
N ALA A 91 -4.48 -0.92 -6.43
CA ALA A 91 -3.54 -2.04 -6.38
C ALA A 91 -2.28 -1.73 -5.55
N VAL A 92 -1.72 -0.52 -5.66
CA VAL A 92 -0.57 -0.09 -4.84
C VAL A 92 -0.99 0.10 -3.38
N CYS A 93 -2.13 0.74 -3.13
CA CYS A 93 -2.70 0.86 -1.78
C CYS A 93 -2.96 -0.52 -1.16
N GLY A 94 -3.51 -1.47 -1.93
CA GLY A 94 -3.84 -2.80 -1.46
C GLY A 94 -2.65 -3.66 -1.08
N GLN A 95 -1.47 -3.44 -1.68
CA GLN A 95 -0.24 -4.10 -1.25
C GLN A 95 0.20 -3.63 0.14
N ILE A 96 0.21 -2.32 0.40
CA ILE A 96 0.60 -1.78 1.71
C ILE A 96 -0.44 -2.11 2.78
N ALA A 97 -1.72 -1.85 2.48
CA ALA A 97 -2.82 -2.14 3.39
C ALA A 97 -2.92 -3.66 3.66
N GLY A 98 -2.73 -4.50 2.64
CA GLY A 98 -2.76 -5.95 2.78
C GLY A 98 -1.59 -6.50 3.60
N ALA A 99 -0.38 -5.95 3.41
CA ALA A 99 0.77 -6.28 4.25
C ALA A 99 0.55 -5.88 5.72
N TYR A 100 -0.09 -4.74 5.97
CA TYR A 100 -0.35 -4.23 7.32
C TYR A 100 -1.53 -4.91 8.03
N TYR A 101 -2.71 -4.97 7.41
CA TYR A 101 -3.93 -5.54 8.02
C TYR A 101 -3.98 -7.07 7.91
N GLY A 102 -3.12 -7.66 7.09
CA GLY A 102 -3.05 -9.10 6.85
C GLY A 102 -4.24 -9.67 6.07
N TRP A 103 -4.14 -10.95 5.70
CA TRP A 103 -5.16 -11.66 4.93
C TRP A 103 -6.55 -11.63 5.58
N ASN A 104 -6.61 -11.78 6.91
CA ASN A 104 -7.86 -11.78 7.66
C ASN A 104 -8.47 -10.37 7.79
N GLY A 105 -7.69 -9.30 7.55
CA GLY A 105 -8.20 -7.94 7.48
C GLY A 105 -8.93 -7.62 6.17
N ILE A 106 -8.76 -8.45 5.13
CA ILE A 106 -9.46 -8.31 3.86
C ILE A 106 -10.89 -8.87 3.99
N PRO A 107 -11.94 -8.12 3.61
CA PRO A 107 -13.32 -8.60 3.66
C PRO A 107 -13.48 -9.98 3.01
N GLN A 108 -14.10 -10.91 3.72
CA GLN A 108 -14.29 -12.28 3.24
C GLN A 108 -15.01 -12.32 1.89
N SER A 109 -16.06 -11.52 1.74
CA SER A 109 -16.83 -11.43 0.50
C SER A 109 -16.00 -10.95 -0.70
N TRP A 110 -14.93 -10.19 -0.48
CA TRP A 110 -14.00 -9.78 -1.54
C TRP A 110 -13.04 -10.92 -1.89
N ARG A 111 -12.50 -11.60 -0.87
CA ARG A 111 -11.62 -12.76 -1.06
C ARG A 111 -12.30 -13.88 -1.85
N GLU A 112 -13.59 -14.12 -1.59
CA GLU A 112 -14.39 -15.16 -2.26
C GLU A 112 -14.78 -14.80 -3.70
N ARG A 113 -14.76 -13.51 -4.07
CA ARG A 113 -15.10 -13.04 -5.42
C ARG A 113 -13.89 -12.80 -6.31
N LEU A 114 -12.68 -12.80 -5.74
CA LEU A 114 -11.45 -12.55 -6.49
C LEU A 114 -11.17 -13.72 -7.44
N THR A 115 -11.17 -13.42 -8.75
CA THR A 115 -10.76 -14.37 -9.79
C THR A 115 -9.35 -14.88 -9.49
N MET A 116 -9.16 -16.20 -9.57
CA MET A 116 -7.89 -16.87 -9.22
C MET A 116 -7.41 -16.63 -7.78
N GLY A 117 -8.30 -16.28 -6.85
CA GLY A 117 -7.92 -15.98 -5.46
C GLY A 117 -7.17 -17.12 -4.76
N ALA A 118 -7.51 -18.38 -5.05
CA ALA A 118 -6.80 -19.55 -4.54
C ALA A 118 -5.36 -19.64 -5.07
N ASP A 119 -5.16 -19.43 -6.37
CA ASP A 119 -3.84 -19.49 -7.02
C ASP A 119 -2.94 -18.36 -6.53
N ILE A 120 -3.48 -17.13 -6.42
CA ILE A 120 -2.76 -15.97 -5.89
C ILE A 120 -2.29 -16.25 -4.46
N ARG A 121 -3.15 -16.82 -3.61
CA ARG A 121 -2.80 -17.18 -2.23
C ARG A 121 -1.73 -18.27 -2.18
N ALA A 122 -1.83 -19.29 -3.02
CA ALA A 122 -0.83 -20.35 -3.11
C ALA A 122 0.54 -19.78 -3.52
N LEU A 123 0.56 -18.89 -4.52
CA LEU A 123 1.78 -18.21 -4.97
C LEU A 123 2.39 -17.36 -3.85
N ALA A 124 1.59 -16.54 -3.17
CA ALA A 124 2.06 -15.72 -2.05
C ALA A 124 2.65 -16.58 -0.92
N SER A 125 2.03 -17.73 -0.61
CA SER A 125 2.53 -18.66 0.40
C SER A 125 3.84 -19.33 -0.03
N GLY A 126 3.95 -19.70 -1.31
CA GLY A 126 5.20 -20.25 -1.87
C GLY A 126 6.36 -19.25 -1.83
N LEU A 127 6.10 -17.98 -2.15
CA LEU A 127 7.09 -16.91 -2.06
C LEU A 127 7.54 -16.64 -0.62
N MET A 128 6.60 -16.64 0.34
CA MET A 128 6.94 -16.49 1.76
C MET A 128 7.85 -17.62 2.23
N ASN A 129 7.50 -18.87 1.93
CA ASN A 129 8.30 -20.03 2.33
C ASN A 129 9.70 -20.05 1.66
N ALA A 130 9.82 -19.54 0.44
CA ALA A 130 11.11 -19.44 -0.24
C ALA A 130 12.01 -18.31 0.31
N GLY A 131 11.40 -17.31 0.97
CA GLY A 131 12.10 -16.19 1.60
C GLY A 131 12.51 -16.42 3.06
N ASP A 132 11.97 -17.45 3.71
CA ASP A 132 12.33 -17.83 5.08
C ASP A 132 13.63 -18.64 5.06
N PRO A 133 14.75 -18.14 5.61
CA PRO A 133 15.96 -18.93 5.73
C PRO A 133 15.71 -20.03 6.78
N ALA A 134 15.61 -21.28 6.32
CA ALA A 134 15.54 -22.47 7.17
C ALA A 134 16.62 -22.49 8.27
#